data_AF-A0A4Q6BDS1-F1
#
_entry.id   AF-A0A4Q6BDS1-F1
#
_cell.length_a   1.000
_cell.length_b   1.000
_cell.length_c   1.000
_cell.angle_alpha   90.00
_cell.angle_beta   90.00
_cell.angle_gamma   90.00
#
_symmetry.space_group_name_H-M   'P 1'
#
loop_
_entity.id
_entity.type
_entity.pdbx_description
1 polymer ?
#
loop_
_entity_poly.entity_id
_entity_poly.type
_entity_poly.pdbx_seq_one_letter_code
_entity_poly.pdbx_strand_id
1 'polypeptide(L)'
;LPYLGDLSGSLLPKEGMDRWRTLEATAFVSTELHKTFSQLFKPANDEAAKAAKEKVVQRLGLQAGWLEGKKYVMGDEVTIADAYLFVMLLWAGKFQLDVPPVLQEYAARMKERPAVQRALKAEGLS
;
A
#
# COMPACT_ATOMS: atom_id res chain seq x y z
N LEU A 1 -5.50 3.16 -11.75
CA LEU A 1 -4.62 1.96 -11.64
C LEU A 1 -5.03 0.85 -12.62
N PRO A 2 -6.29 0.38 -12.69
CA PRO A 2 -6.65 -0.75 -13.56
C PRO A 2 -6.30 -0.54 -15.04
N TYR A 3 -6.56 0.64 -15.59
CA TYR A 3 -6.18 0.98 -16.98
C TYR A 3 -4.69 0.78 -17.28
N LEU A 4 -3.80 1.26 -16.40
CA LEU A 4 -2.35 1.06 -16.55
C LEU A 4 -1.95 -0.40 -16.34
N GLY A 5 -2.65 -1.10 -15.44
CA GLY A 5 -2.48 -2.54 -15.24
C GLY A 5 -2.77 -3.31 -16.53
N ASP A 6 -3.90 -3.03 -17.18
CA ASP A 6 -4.28 -3.64 -18.46
C ASP A 6 -3.28 -3.30 -19.57
N LEU A 7 -2.90 -2.03 -19.69
CA LEU A 7 -1.92 -1.58 -20.70
C LEU A 7 -0.54 -2.22 -20.51
N SER A 8 -0.12 -2.47 -19.26
CA SER A 8 1.18 -3.08 -18.96
C SER A 8 1.28 -4.54 -19.38
N GLY A 9 0.15 -5.27 -19.42
CA GLY A 9 0.10 -6.70 -19.67
C GLY A 9 0.65 -7.60 -18.56
N SER A 10 1.19 -7.05 -17.46
CA SER A 10 1.82 -7.82 -16.38
C SER A 10 1.44 -7.40 -14.95
N LEU A 11 0.97 -6.18 -14.72
CA LEU A 11 0.65 -5.67 -13.36
C LEU A 11 -0.79 -5.92 -12.93
N LEU A 12 -1.59 -6.53 -13.79
CA LEU A 12 -2.97 -6.93 -13.51
C LEU A 12 -3.26 -8.19 -14.34
N PRO A 13 -3.65 -9.33 -13.73
CA PRO A 13 -4.02 -10.51 -14.49
C PRO A 13 -5.14 -10.19 -15.49
N LYS A 14 -5.05 -10.74 -16.70
CA LYS A 14 -5.99 -10.43 -17.80
C LYS A 14 -7.41 -10.88 -17.48
N GLU A 15 -7.55 -12.03 -16.83
CA GLU A 15 -8.84 -12.65 -16.50
C GLU A 15 -8.71 -13.58 -15.29
N GLY A 16 -9.81 -14.23 -14.92
CA GLY A 16 -9.84 -15.18 -13.81
C GLY A 16 -9.88 -14.54 -12.42
N MET A 17 -9.82 -15.39 -11.39
CA MET A 17 -9.99 -14.95 -10.00
C MET A 17 -8.87 -14.04 -9.51
N ASP A 18 -7.62 -14.25 -9.96
CA ASP A 18 -6.49 -13.43 -9.53
C ASP A 18 -6.64 -11.96 -9.97
N ARG A 19 -7.29 -11.71 -11.11
CA ARG A 19 -7.67 -10.36 -11.53
C ARG A 19 -8.60 -9.72 -10.50
N TRP A 20 -9.67 -10.43 -10.15
CA TRP A 20 -10.67 -9.92 -9.21
C TRP A 20 -10.09 -9.73 -7.81
N ARG A 21 -9.23 -10.63 -7.35
CA ARG A 21 -8.53 -10.48 -6.07
C ARG A 21 -7.53 -9.32 -6.08
N THR A 22 -6.85 -9.08 -7.20
CA THR A 22 -6.00 -7.89 -7.37
C THR A 22 -6.84 -6.60 -7.28
N LEU A 23 -8.01 -6.59 -7.93
CA LEU A 23 -8.92 -5.45 -7.90
C LEU A 23 -9.54 -5.24 -6.50
N GLU A 24 -9.90 -6.32 -5.81
CA GLU A 24 -10.38 -6.32 -4.43
C GLU A 24 -9.31 -5.73 -3.49
N ALA A 25 -8.07 -6.21 -3.57
CA ALA A 25 -6.98 -5.67 -2.77
C ALA A 25 -6.69 -4.19 -3.09
N THR A 26 -6.73 -3.82 -4.37
CA THR A 26 -6.59 -2.42 -4.80
C THR A 26 -7.72 -1.55 -4.24
N ALA A 27 -8.96 -2.06 -4.24
CA ALA A 27 -10.11 -1.38 -3.68
C ALA A 27 -9.94 -1.20 -2.17
N PHE A 28 -9.54 -2.25 -1.44
CA PHE A 28 -9.26 -2.17 -0.01
C PHE A 28 -8.22 -1.10 0.33
N VAL A 29 -7.09 -1.06 -0.40
CA VAL A 29 -6.08 -0.01 -0.18
C VAL A 29 -6.69 1.38 -0.40
N SER A 30 -7.56 1.54 -1.40
CA SER A 30 -8.20 2.82 -1.70
C SER A 30 -9.23 3.27 -0.67
N THR A 31 -10.05 2.35 -0.12
CA THR A 31 -11.20 2.69 0.72
C THR A 31 -10.92 2.53 2.21
N GLU A 32 -10.12 1.55 2.61
CA GLU A 32 -9.86 1.25 4.02
C GLU A 32 -8.54 1.83 4.51
N LEU A 33 -7.50 1.85 3.66
CA LEU A 33 -6.22 2.47 4.02
C LEU A 33 -6.20 3.96 3.67
N HIS A 34 -6.21 4.32 2.39
CA HIS A 34 -6.04 5.71 1.95
C HIS A 34 -7.05 6.66 2.60
N LYS A 35 -8.34 6.30 2.66
CA LYS A 35 -9.33 7.15 3.35
C LYS A 35 -9.01 7.35 4.82
N THR A 36 -8.54 6.32 5.53
CA THR A 36 -8.14 6.45 6.93
C THR A 36 -6.92 7.37 7.07
N PHE A 37 -5.91 7.23 6.19
CA PHE A 37 -4.77 8.16 6.16
C PHE A 37 -5.17 9.62 5.90
N SER A 38 -6.21 9.87 5.09
CA SER A 38 -6.64 11.23 4.76
C SER A 38 -7.01 12.05 5.99
N GLN A 39 -7.46 11.40 7.06
CA GLN A 39 -7.81 12.03 8.34
C GLN A 39 -6.56 12.56 9.09
N LEU A 40 -5.37 12.00 8.81
CA LEU A 40 -4.10 12.45 9.40
C LEU A 40 -3.56 13.74 8.78
N PHE A 41 -3.96 14.07 7.56
CA PHE A 41 -3.50 15.29 6.89
C PHE A 41 -4.23 16.55 7.38
N LYS A 42 -5.45 16.39 7.90
CA LYS A 42 -6.28 17.49 8.40
C LYS A 42 -7.05 17.07 9.66
N PRO A 43 -6.35 16.80 10.78
CA PRO A 43 -7.02 16.48 12.02
C PRO A 43 -7.75 17.72 12.57
N ALA A 44 -8.90 17.52 13.20
CA ALA A 44 -9.65 18.61 13.84
C ALA A 44 -8.99 19.10 15.14
N ASN A 45 -8.34 18.18 15.87
CA ASN A 45 -7.62 18.40 17.11
C ASN A 45 -6.65 17.22 17.37
N ASP A 46 -5.87 17.29 18.45
CA ASP A 46 -4.85 16.26 18.78
C ASP A 46 -5.46 14.90 19.10
N GLU A 47 -6.63 14.87 19.75
CA GLU A 47 -7.36 13.63 20.05
C GLU A 47 -7.80 12.91 18.77
N ALA A 48 -8.33 13.66 17.79
CA ALA A 48 -8.69 13.16 16.48
C ALA A 48 -7.46 12.67 15.71
N ALA A 49 -6.32 13.36 15.82
CA ALA A 49 -5.06 12.89 15.23
C ALA A 49 -4.62 11.54 15.83
N LYS A 50 -4.68 11.40 17.17
CA LYS A 50 -4.34 10.15 17.86
C LYS A 50 -5.27 9.01 17.45
N ALA A 51 -6.59 9.23 17.46
CA ALA A 51 -7.58 8.22 17.05
C ALA A 51 -7.39 7.80 15.58
N ALA A 52 -7.07 8.75 14.70
CA ALA A 52 -6.77 8.44 13.30
C ALA A 52 -5.50 7.58 13.17
N LYS A 53 -4.43 7.85 13.95
CA LYS A 53 -3.21 7.03 13.94
C LYS A 53 -3.51 5.61 14.38
N GLU A 54 -4.22 5.43 15.49
CA GLU A 54 -4.61 4.11 16.01
C GLU A 54 -5.43 3.33 14.98
N LYS A 55 -6.39 3.99 14.31
CA LYS A 55 -7.19 3.37 13.26
C LYS A 55 -6.35 2.96 12.05
N VAL A 56 -5.38 3.77 11.64
CA VAL A 56 -4.46 3.39 10.55
C VAL A 56 -3.64 2.17 10.95
N VAL A 57 -3.06 2.15 12.16
CA VAL A 57 -2.28 1.01 12.65
C VAL A 57 -3.12 -0.27 12.67
N GLN A 58 -4.38 -0.18 13.12
CA GLN A 58 -5.31 -1.32 13.08
C GLN A 58 -5.51 -1.84 11.64
N ARG A 59 -5.71 -0.95 10.66
CA ARG A 59 -5.89 -1.33 9.26
C ARG A 59 -4.61 -1.90 8.63
N LEU A 60 -3.45 -1.38 9.00
CA LEU A 60 -2.15 -1.95 8.62
C LEU A 60 -1.98 -3.36 9.21
N GLY A 61 -2.45 -3.62 10.43
CA GLY A 61 -2.47 -4.95 11.02
C GLY A 61 -3.28 -5.97 10.21
N LEU A 62 -4.45 -5.57 9.69
CA LEU A 62 -5.24 -6.43 8.79
C LEU A 62 -4.49 -6.73 7.48
N GLN A 63 -3.89 -5.70 6.87
CA GLN A 63 -3.11 -5.85 5.66
C GLN A 63 -1.87 -6.74 5.86
N ALA A 64 -1.23 -6.65 7.03
CA ALA A 64 -0.11 -7.50 7.41
C ALA A 64 -0.51 -8.98 7.44
N GLY A 65 -1.65 -9.32 8.04
CA GLY A 65 -2.16 -10.69 8.06
C GLY A 65 -2.46 -11.24 6.66
N TRP A 66 -2.89 -10.41 5.71
CA TRP A 66 -3.11 -10.84 4.32
C TRP A 66 -1.82 -11.05 3.51
N LEU A 67 -0.74 -10.39 3.92
CA LEU A 67 0.57 -10.47 3.29
C LEU A 67 1.45 -11.58 3.87
N GLU A 68 1.11 -12.10 5.04
CA GLU A 68 1.88 -13.14 5.70
C GLU A 68 2.09 -14.36 4.79
N GLY A 69 3.35 -14.81 4.69
CA GLY A 69 3.76 -15.89 3.78
C GLY A 69 3.78 -15.53 2.29
N LYS A 70 3.52 -14.28 1.90
CA LYS A 70 3.53 -13.83 0.50
C LYS A 70 4.62 -12.79 0.26
N LYS A 71 5.21 -12.83 -0.94
CA LYS A 71 6.23 -11.86 -1.37
C LYS A 71 5.61 -10.51 -1.74
N TYR A 72 4.46 -10.54 -2.38
CA TYR A 72 3.62 -9.41 -2.80
C TYR A 72 2.15 -9.66 -2.46
N VAL A 73 1.30 -8.64 -2.60
CA VAL A 73 -0.11 -8.70 -2.16
C VAL A 73 -0.85 -9.92 -2.73
N MET A 74 -0.56 -10.28 -3.98
CA MET A 74 -1.21 -11.37 -4.70
C MET A 74 -0.36 -12.64 -4.88
N GLY A 75 0.81 -12.74 -4.24
CA GLY A 75 1.71 -13.88 -4.37
C GLY A 75 3.13 -13.46 -4.73
N ASP A 76 3.70 -14.01 -5.80
CA ASP A 76 5.11 -13.83 -6.16
C ASP A 76 5.38 -12.69 -7.15
N GLU A 77 4.34 -12.18 -7.79
CA GLU A 77 4.41 -11.12 -8.79
C GLU A 77 3.84 -9.78 -8.28
N VAL A 78 4.46 -8.68 -8.71
CA VAL A 78 3.99 -7.33 -8.39
C VAL A 78 2.76 -6.98 -9.21
N THR A 79 1.77 -6.41 -8.54
CA THR A 79 0.56 -5.91 -9.16
C THR A 79 0.37 -4.41 -8.90
N ILE A 80 -0.69 -3.85 -9.48
CA ILE A 80 -1.13 -2.49 -9.17
C ILE A 80 -1.49 -2.29 -7.69
N ALA A 81 -1.90 -3.34 -6.97
CA ALA A 81 -2.21 -3.26 -5.55
C ALA A 81 -0.94 -2.96 -4.73
N ASP A 82 0.19 -3.55 -5.13
CA ASP A 82 1.47 -3.37 -4.48
C ASP A 82 2.00 -1.94 -4.62
N ALA A 83 1.89 -1.36 -5.82
CA ALA A 83 2.28 0.03 -6.05
C ALA A 83 1.49 0.98 -5.14
N TYR A 84 0.20 0.71 -4.93
CA TYR A 84 -0.64 1.54 -4.07
C TYR A 84 -0.32 1.35 -2.59
N LEU A 85 -0.18 0.10 -2.14
CA LEU A 85 0.17 -0.20 -0.75
C LEU A 85 1.53 0.41 -0.39
N PHE A 86 2.52 0.32 -1.27
CA PHE A 86 3.83 0.93 -1.04
C PHE A 86 3.74 2.43 -0.74
N VAL A 87 2.93 3.19 -1.49
CA VAL A 87 2.74 4.63 -1.23
C VAL A 87 2.08 4.86 0.14
N MET A 88 1.12 4.02 0.55
CA MET A 88 0.54 4.11 1.89
C MET A 88 1.58 3.86 2.98
N LEU A 89 2.53 2.96 2.76
CA LEU A 89 3.63 2.70 3.70
C LEU A 89 4.65 3.85 3.77
N LEU A 90 4.86 4.59 2.66
CA LEU A 90 5.62 5.85 2.71
C LEU A 90 4.93 6.88 3.61
N TRP A 91 3.60 6.98 3.53
CA TRP A 91 2.83 7.86 4.40
C TRP A 91 2.86 7.40 5.86
N ALA A 92 2.84 6.08 6.11
CA ALA A 92 3.00 5.54 7.46
C ALA A 92 4.34 6.00 8.08
N GLY A 93 5.42 5.96 7.30
CA GLY A 93 6.73 6.51 7.70
C GLY A 93 6.67 8.02 7.98
N LYS A 94 6.03 8.80 7.09
CA LYS A 94 5.86 10.25 7.25
C LYS A 94 5.14 10.61 8.56
N PHE A 95 4.12 9.84 8.95
CA PHE A 95 3.36 10.07 10.18
C PHE A 95 3.92 9.34 11.41
N GLN A 96 5.07 8.67 11.27
CA GLN A 96 5.76 7.92 12.32
C GLN A 96 4.82 6.89 12.99
N LEU A 97 4.09 6.14 12.16
CA LEU A 97 3.18 5.10 12.64
C LEU A 97 3.94 3.83 12.99
N ASP A 98 3.41 3.07 13.94
CA ASP A 98 3.91 1.73 14.23
C ASP A 98 3.44 0.75 13.14
N VAL A 99 4.36 0.38 12.24
CA VAL A 99 4.07 -0.48 11.09
C VAL A 99 4.46 -1.92 11.42
N PRO A 100 3.59 -2.92 11.20
CA PRO A 100 3.94 -4.33 11.41
C PRO A 100 5.23 -4.75 10.66
N PRO A 101 6.11 -5.57 11.26
CA PRO A 101 7.41 -5.94 10.66
C PRO A 101 7.32 -6.48 9.23
N VAL A 102 6.35 -7.36 8.95
CA VAL A 102 6.13 -7.92 7.60
C VAL A 102 5.89 -6.83 6.54
N LEU A 103 5.22 -5.73 6.91
CA LEU A 103 4.99 -4.60 6.00
C LEU A 103 6.23 -3.73 5.85
N GLN A 104 7.08 -3.64 6.87
CA GLN A 104 8.37 -2.95 6.76
C GLN A 104 9.31 -3.69 5.79
N GLU A 105 9.41 -5.02 5.93
CA GLU A 105 10.20 -5.88 5.03
C GLU A 105 9.67 -5.81 3.59
N TYR A 106 8.34 -5.83 3.43
CA TYR A 106 7.69 -5.64 2.16
C TYR A 106 8.01 -4.27 1.53
N ALA A 107 7.94 -3.19 2.31
CA ALA A 107 8.27 -1.85 1.83
C ALA A 107 9.75 -1.75 1.40
N ALA A 108 10.66 -2.36 2.16
CA ALA A 108 12.08 -2.42 1.80
C ALA A 108 12.26 -3.14 0.45
N ARG A 109 11.62 -4.31 0.27
CA ARG A 109 11.63 -5.06 -0.99
C ARG A 109 11.07 -4.26 -2.17
N MET A 110 9.99 -3.51 -1.94
CA MET A 110 9.42 -2.63 -2.97
C MET A 110 10.38 -1.50 -3.34
N LYS A 111 11.07 -0.91 -2.36
CA LYS A 111 12.05 0.17 -2.57
C LYS A 111 13.29 -0.27 -3.37
N GLU A 112 13.64 -1.56 -3.35
CA GLU A 112 14.72 -2.12 -4.17
C GLU A 112 14.39 -2.19 -5.67
N ARG A 113 13.11 -2.11 -6.05
CA ARG A 113 12.72 -2.22 -7.47
C ARG A 113 13.20 -1.01 -8.27
N PRO A 114 13.88 -1.18 -9.42
CA PRO A 114 14.39 -0.06 -10.22
C PRO A 114 13.31 0.94 -10.64
N ALA A 115 12.10 0.48 -10.95
CA ALA A 115 10.98 1.36 -11.29
C ALA A 115 10.54 2.24 -10.11
N VAL A 116 10.53 1.69 -8.89
CA VAL A 116 10.19 2.42 -7.66
C VAL A 116 11.26 3.46 -7.36
N GLN A 117 12.55 3.10 -7.44
CA GLN A 117 13.65 4.03 -7.23
C GLN A 117 13.61 5.20 -8.23
N ARG A 118 13.34 4.94 -9.52
CA ARG A 118 13.17 6.00 -10.51
C ARG A 118 12.01 6.93 -10.18
N ALA A 119 10.88 6.40 -9.73
CA ALA A 119 9.73 7.20 -9.33
C ALA A 119 10.05 8.07 -8.10
N LEU A 120 10.64 7.49 -7.04
CA LEU A 120 11.04 8.24 -5.85
C LEU A 120 12.02 9.36 -6.18
N LYS A 121 13.01 9.11 -7.04
CA LYS A 121 13.96 10.14 -7.49
C LYS A 121 13.27 11.23 -8.29
N ALA A 122 12.36 10.88 -9.20
CA ALA A 122 11.62 11.85 -9.99
C ALA A 122 10.70 12.74 -9.12
N GLU A 123 10.22 12.22 -8.00
CA GLU A 123 9.41 12.95 -7.02
C GLU A 123 10.23 13.62 -5.90
N GLY A 124 11.57 13.52 -5.91
CA GLY A 124 12.44 14.15 -4.90
C GLY A 124 12.37 13.52 -3.51
N LEU A 125 12.00 12.23 -3.43
CA LEU A 125 11.81 11.47 -2.18
C LEU A 125 13.01 10.56 -1.84
N SER A 126 14.07 10.59 -2.65
CA SER A 126 15.31 9.82 -2.49
C SER A 126 16.52 10.60 -2.95
#